data_AF-A0A352PPD3-F1
#
_entry.id   AF-A0A352PPD3-F1
#
_cell.length_a   1.000
_cell.length_b   1.000
_cell.length_c   1.000
_cell.angle_alpha   90.00
_cell.angle_beta   90.00
_cell.angle_gamma   90.00
#
_symmetry.space_group_name_H-M   'P 1'
#
loop_
_entity.id
_entity.type
_entity.pdbx_description
1 polymer ?
#
loop_
_entity_poly.entity_id
_entity_poly.type
_entity_poly.pdbx_seq_one_letter_code
_entity_poly.pdbx_strand_id
1 'polypeptide(L)'
;MSAGQPKPVLLVALGGNALIRKGERGTLAEQLANLRRPVRQIARLSRHYRIIITHGNGPQVGDLLLQQECCDAVPRLPLEILVA
;
A
#
# COMPACT_ATOMS: atom_id res chain seq x y z
N MET A 1 13.28 -38.89 0.17
CA MET A 1 13.10 -37.49 -0.29
C MET A 1 12.66 -36.68 0.91
N SER A 2 13.55 -35.91 1.52
CA SER A 2 13.15 -35.06 2.65
C SER A 2 12.27 -33.93 2.10
N ALA A 3 11.01 -33.90 2.50
CA ALA A 3 10.16 -32.74 2.27
C ALA A 3 10.83 -31.56 2.97
N GLY A 4 11.50 -30.69 2.20
CA GLY A 4 12.21 -29.53 2.74
C GLY A 4 11.26 -28.74 3.63
N GLN A 5 11.71 -28.38 4.83
CA GLN A 5 10.89 -27.63 5.77
C GLN A 5 10.27 -26.40 5.09
N PRO A 6 8.99 -26.11 5.35
CA PRO A 6 8.32 -24.97 4.75
C PRO A 6 9.06 -23.68 5.11
N LYS A 7 9.27 -22.80 4.11
CA LYS A 7 9.88 -21.49 4.31
C LYS A 7 9.19 -20.73 5.46
N PRO A 8 9.93 -20.07 6.36
CA PRO A 8 9.35 -19.27 7.43
C PRO A 8 8.49 -18.13 6.85
N VAL A 9 7.47 -17.72 7.61
CA VAL A 9 6.57 -16.62 7.22
C VAL A 9 7.19 -15.29 7.63
N LEU A 10 7.14 -14.31 6.73
CA LEU A 10 7.55 -12.93 6.97
C LEU A 10 6.39 -12.00 6.64
N LEU A 11 5.93 -11.23 7.62
CA LEU A 11 4.95 -10.17 7.42
C LEU A 11 5.67 -8.83 7.20
N VAL A 12 5.37 -8.16 6.10
CA VAL A 12 5.91 -6.85 5.74
C VAL A 12 4.78 -5.84 5.72
N ALA A 13 4.77 -4.93 6.69
CA ALA A 13 3.80 -3.83 6.76
C ALA A 13 4.39 -2.55 6.17
N LEU A 14 3.84 -2.07 5.06
CA LEU A 14 4.21 -0.81 4.43
C LEU A 14 3.37 0.33 5.03
N GLY A 15 3.98 1.44 5.41
CA GLY A 15 3.21 2.63 5.80
C GLY A 15 2.43 3.19 4.60
N GLY A 16 1.29 3.87 4.82
CA GLY A 16 0.58 4.55 3.73
C GLY A 16 1.44 5.60 3.01
N ASN A 17 2.36 6.22 3.76
CA ASN A 17 3.36 7.16 3.23
C ASN A 17 4.43 6.49 2.35
N ALA A 18 4.48 5.15 2.31
CA ALA A 18 5.34 4.42 1.39
C ALA A 18 4.79 4.43 -0.05
N LEU A 19 3.50 4.72 -0.21
CA LEU A 19 2.84 4.87 -1.51
C LEU A 19 2.81 6.34 -1.94
N ILE A 20 2.39 7.25 -1.06
CA ILE A 20 2.32 8.69 -1.34
C ILE A 20 3.19 9.44 -0.32
N ARG A 21 4.21 10.17 -0.78
CA ARG A 21 5.10 10.96 0.07
C ARG A 21 4.58 12.37 0.24
N LYS A 22 5.04 13.04 1.31
CA LYS A 22 4.72 14.45 1.56
C LYS A 22 5.11 15.32 0.36
N GLY A 23 4.14 16.06 -0.16
CA GLY A 23 4.32 16.98 -1.29
C GLY A 23 4.11 16.37 -2.67
N GLU A 24 3.88 15.06 -2.78
CA GLU A 24 3.47 14.42 -4.02
C GLU A 24 1.97 14.63 -4.28
N ARG A 25 1.56 14.56 -5.54
CA ARG A 25 0.16 14.68 -5.94
C ARG A 25 -0.62 13.38 -5.75
N GLY A 26 0.06 12.27 -5.48
CA GLY A 26 -0.57 10.96 -5.32
C GLY A 26 -0.90 10.25 -6.63
N THR A 27 -0.32 10.68 -7.75
CA THR A 27 -0.54 10.05 -9.07
C THR A 27 -0.07 8.59 -9.08
N LEU A 28 -0.66 7.78 -9.97
CA LEU A 28 -0.22 6.39 -10.16
C LEU A 28 1.28 6.28 -10.46
N ALA A 29 1.83 7.22 -11.23
CA ALA A 29 3.25 7.26 -11.58
C ALA A 29 4.14 7.48 -10.34
N GLU A 30 3.78 8.42 -9.46
CA GLU A 30 4.48 8.68 -8.19
C GLU A 30 4.40 7.44 -7.27
N GLN A 31 3.20 6.86 -7.13
CA GLN A 31 3.00 5.67 -6.29
C GLN A 31 3.83 4.47 -6.78
N LEU A 32 3.85 4.22 -8.09
CA LEU A 32 4.69 3.17 -8.68
C LEU A 32 6.18 3.45 -8.45
N ALA A 33 6.62 4.70 -8.63
CA ALA A 33 8.01 5.08 -8.41
C ALA A 33 8.43 4.85 -6.94
N ASN A 34 7.55 5.17 -5.99
CA ASN A 34 7.79 4.96 -4.56
C ASN A 34 7.89 3.48 -4.19
N LEU A 35 7.07 2.63 -4.80
CA LEU A 35 7.04 1.19 -4.54
C LEU A 35 8.21 0.42 -5.17
N ARG A 36 8.90 0.96 -6.20
CA ARG A 36 10.00 0.25 -6.91
C ARG A 36 11.08 -0.29 -5.97
N ARG A 37 11.55 0.53 -5.02
CA ARG A 37 12.61 0.15 -4.08
C ARG A 37 12.16 -0.91 -3.08
N PRO A 38 11.08 -0.70 -2.28
CA PRO A 38 10.64 -1.70 -1.30
C PRO A 38 10.22 -3.01 -1.98
N VAL A 39 9.51 -2.96 -3.11
CA VAL A 39 9.11 -4.18 -3.84
C VAL A 39 10.32 -4.96 -4.33
N ARG A 40 11.37 -4.28 -4.82
CA ARG A 40 12.62 -4.95 -5.21
C ARG A 40 13.31 -5.65 -4.02
N GLN A 41 13.24 -5.08 -2.83
CA GLN A 41 13.80 -5.69 -1.62
C GLN A 41 12.95 -6.90 -1.18
N ILE A 42 11.63 -6.76 -1.16
CA ILE A 42 10.68 -7.85 -0.86
C ILE A 42 10.86 -9.02 -1.85
N ALA A 43 11.06 -8.73 -3.14
CA ALA A 43 11.29 -9.75 -4.16
C ALA A 43 12.59 -10.56 -3.95
N ARG A 44 13.60 -10.00 -3.26
CA ARG A 44 14.80 -10.75 -2.85
C ARG A 44 14.48 -11.67 -1.67
N LEU A 45 13.71 -11.18 -0.70
CA LEU A 45 13.32 -11.93 0.49
C LEU A 45 12.38 -13.11 0.19
N SER A 46 11.54 -13.01 -0.85
CA SER A 46 10.61 -14.08 -1.22
C SER A 46 11.29 -15.40 -1.64
N ARG A 47 12.58 -15.34 -1.97
CA ARG A 47 13.41 -16.53 -2.21
C ARG A 47 13.56 -17.40 -0.96
N HIS A 48 13.50 -16.80 0.23
CA HIS A 48 13.75 -17.46 1.51
C HIS A 48 12.50 -17.52 2.41
N TYR A 49 11.55 -16.61 2.22
CA TYR A 49 10.35 -16.49 3.07
C TYR A 49 9.06 -16.68 2.28
N ARG A 50 8.00 -17.12 2.97
CA ARG A 50 6.61 -16.90 2.52
C ARG A 50 6.20 -15.52 2.99
N ILE A 51 5.94 -14.60 2.07
CA ILE A 51 5.72 -13.19 2.43
C ILE A 51 4.23 -12.88 2.45
N ILE A 52 3.79 -12.23 3.52
CA ILE A 52 2.51 -11.52 3.62
C ILE A 52 2.83 -10.03 3.57
N ILE A 53 2.17 -9.28 2.70
CA ILE A 53 2.36 -7.83 2.57
C ILE A 53 1.07 -7.16 3.00
N THR A 54 1.17 -6.18 3.90
CA THR A 54 0.08 -5.28 4.27
C THR A 54 0.51 -3.85 4.04
N HIS A 55 -0.44 -2.92 3.97
CA HIS A 55 -0.10 -1.50 3.93
C HIS A 55 -1.14 -0.63 4.64
N GLY A 56 -0.74 0.58 5.03
CA GLY A 56 -1.68 1.65 5.38
C GLY A 56 -2.21 2.34 4.12
N ASN A 57 -3.38 2.96 4.21
CA ASN A 57 -4.06 3.64 3.10
C ASN A 57 -4.46 5.10 3.42
N GLY A 58 -3.99 5.65 4.55
CA GLY A 58 -4.40 6.97 5.05
C GLY A 58 -4.30 8.11 4.01
N PRO A 59 -3.17 8.28 3.30
CA PRO A 59 -3.06 9.29 2.24
C PRO A 59 -4.07 9.10 1.10
N GLN A 60 -4.33 7.86 0.69
CA GLN A 60 -5.27 7.53 -0.39
C GLN A 60 -6.71 7.83 0.02
N VAL A 61 -7.08 7.41 1.23
CA VAL A 61 -8.42 7.66 1.77
C VAL A 61 -8.65 9.14 2.00
N GLY A 62 -7.64 9.86 2.51
CA GLY A 62 -7.71 11.31 2.68
C GLY A 62 -7.92 12.04 1.35
N ASP A 63 -7.24 11.61 0.29
CA ASP A 63 -7.42 12.19 -1.05
C ASP A 63 -8.83 11.92 -1.60
N LEU A 64 -9.35 10.69 -1.45
CA LEU A 64 -10.72 10.36 -1.83
C LEU A 64 -11.76 11.19 -1.08
N LEU A 65 -11.57 11.40 0.22
CA LEU A 65 -12.47 12.26 1.00
C LEU A 65 -12.46 13.70 0.50
N LEU A 66 -11.27 14.24 0.22
CA LEU A 66 -11.13 15.60 -0.34
C LEU A 66 -11.83 15.73 -1.71
N GLN A 67 -11.72 14.71 -2.57
CA GLN A 67 -12.41 14.68 -3.86
C GLN A 67 -13.94 14.69 -3.70
N GLN A 68 -14.48 13.96 -2.71
CA GLN A 68 -15.91 13.97 -2.39
C GLN A 68 -16.37 15.32 -1.84
N GLU A 69 -15.57 15.97 -0.99
CA GLU A 69 -15.88 17.28 -0.44
C GLU A 69 -15.80 18.41 -1.47
N CYS A 70 -14.97 18.26 -2.51
CA CYS A 70 -14.83 19.25 -3.58
C CYS A 70 -15.78 19.03 -4.78
N CYS A 71 -16.58 17.95 -4.81
CA CYS A 71 -17.41 17.60 -5.95
C CYS A 71 -18.82 17.14 -5.54
N ASP A 72 -19.81 18.01 -5.70
CA ASP A 72 -21.21 17.74 -5.33
C ASP A 72 -21.87 16.61 -6.15
N ALA A 73 -21.28 16.25 -7.30
CA ALA A 73 -21.75 15.14 -8.13
C ALA A 73 -21.39 13.76 -7.54
N VAL A 74 -20.51 13.70 -6.54
CA VAL A 74 -20.08 12.46 -5.90
C VAL A 74 -20.83 12.27 -4.58
N PRO A 75 -21.51 11.13 -4.36
CA PRO A 75 -22.12 10.84 -3.07
C PRO A 75 -21.09 10.86 -1.94
N ARG A 76 -21.34 11.65 -0.90
CA ARG A 76 -20.47 11.74 0.27
C ARG A 76 -20.57 10.44 1.08
N LEU A 77 -19.43 9.81 1.31
CA LEU A 77 -19.34 8.63 2.17
C LEU A 77 -18.60 9.00 3.46
N PRO A 78 -19.00 8.44 4.60
CA PRO A 78 -18.27 8.67 5.84
C PRO A 78 -16.89 7.99 5.79
N LEU A 79 -15.91 8.54 6.50
CA LEU A 79 -14.50 8.14 6.41
C LEU A 79 -14.30 6.64 6.69
N GLU A 80 -15.11 6.08 7.59
CA GLU A 80 -15.08 4.68 7.99
C GLU A 80 -15.41 3.73 6.83
N ILE A 81 -16.11 4.22 5.80
CA ILE A 81 -16.47 3.45 4.59
C ILE A 81 -15.40 3.57 3.50
N LEU A 82 -14.59 4.62 3.51
CA LEU A 82 -13.51 4.82 2.54
C LEU A 82 -12.25 4.00 2.88
N VAL A 83 -12.12 3.54 4.12
CA VAL A 83 -11.02 2.70 4.60
C VAL A 83 -11.17 1.25 4.12
N ALA A 84 -10.05 0.57 3.86
CA ALA A 84 -9.96 -0.82 3.43
C ALA A 84 -9.75 -1.77 4.61
#